data_AF-A0A7V4EII7-F1
#
_entry.id   AF-A0A7V4EII7-F1
#
_cell.length_a   1.000
_cell.length_b   1.000
_cell.length_c   1.000
_cell.angle_alpha   90.00
_cell.angle_beta   90.00
_cell.angle_gamma   90.00
#
_symmetry.space_group_name_H-M   'P 1'
#
loop_
_entity.id
_entity.type
_entity.pdbx_description
1 polymer ?
#
loop_
_entity_poly.entity_id
_entity_poly.type
_entity_poly.pdbx_seq_one_letter_code
_entity_poly.pdbx_strand_id
1 'polypeptide(L)' 'LKALAQEEGVSLAELVRRAVEGYLREKENGGFSERAERALAVVGRFASGLTDVSQEHDRYLAMGEDHLGRLR' A
#
# COMPACT_ATOMS: atom_id res chain seq x y z
N LEU A 1 -2.04 15.69 21.71
CA LEU A 1 -3.34 15.91 21.03
C LEU A 1 -3.71 17.39 20.90
N LYS A 2 -3.86 18.19 21.96
CA LYS A 2 -4.20 19.63 21.81
C LYS A 2 -3.16 20.44 21.03
N ALA A 3 -1.87 20.23 21.31
CA ALA A 3 -0.78 20.88 20.57
C ALA A 3 -0.80 20.50 19.08
N LEU A 4 -0.96 19.21 18.77
CA LEU A 4 -1.06 18.70 17.40
C LEU A 4 -2.28 19.26 16.65
N ALA A 5 -3.42 19.42 17.34
CA ALA A 5 -4.62 20.03 16.74
C ALA A 5 -4.37 21.50 16.35
N GLN A 6 -3.64 22.23 17.20
CA GLN A 6 -3.24 23.61 16.89
C GLN A 6 -2.25 23.68 15.74
N GLU A 7 -1.23 22.80 15.74
CA GLU A 7 -0.24 22.71 14.68
C GLU A 7 -0.86 22.37 13.31
N GLU A 8 -1.80 21.42 13.28
CA GLU A 8 -2.50 21.01 12.05
C GLU A 8 -3.67 21.92 11.67
N GLY A 9 -4.04 22.89 12.51
CA GLY A 9 -5.19 23.78 12.26
C GLY A 9 -6.55 23.06 12.26
N VAL A 10 -6.68 21.97 13.00
CA VAL A 10 -7.92 21.16 13.10
C VAL A 10 -8.48 21.14 14.51
N SER A 11 -9.73 20.72 14.67
CA SER A 11 -10.32 20.56 15.99
C SER A 11 -9.73 19.33 16.72
N LEU A 12 -9.79 19.33 18.06
CA LEU A 12 -9.45 18.14 18.84
C LEU A 12 -10.34 16.94 18.48
N ALA A 13 -11.62 17.19 18.18
CA ALA A 13 -12.58 16.16 17.76
C ALA A 13 -12.17 15.50 16.44
N GLU A 14 -11.61 16.28 15.51
CA GLU A 14 -11.10 15.76 14.23
C GLU A 14 -9.93 14.80 14.44
N LEU A 15 -8.97 15.13 15.31
CA LEU A 15 -7.88 14.22 15.63
C LEU A 15 -8.36 12.93 16.29
N VAL A 16 -9.34 13.03 17.19
CA VAL A 16 -9.95 11.85 17.82
C VAL A 16 -10.64 10.98 16.77
N ARG A 17 -11.39 11.58 15.84
CA ARG A 17 -12.04 10.86 14.74
C ARG A 17 -11.02 10.09 13.90
N ARG A 18 -9.97 10.77 13.42
CA ARG A 18 -8.91 10.14 12.62
C ARG A 18 -8.22 8.99 13.34
N ALA A 19 -7.93 9.16 14.63
CA ALA A 19 -7.31 8.12 15.44
C ALA A 19 -8.22 6.87 15.57
N VAL A 20 -9.51 7.09 15.82
CA VAL A 20 -10.50 6.00 15.92
C VAL A 20 -10.69 5.31 14.57
N GLU A 21 -10.84 6.07 13.48
CA GLU A 21 -10.94 5.52 12.13
C GLU A 21 -9.70 4.69 11.74
N GLY A 22 -8.50 5.20 12.04
CA GLY A 22 -7.25 4.48 11.82
C GLY A 22 -7.19 3.16 12.60
N TYR A 23 -7.56 3.20 13.88
CA TYR A 23 -7.61 2.00 14.72
C TYR A 23 -8.64 0.97 14.22
N LEU A 24 -9.84 1.42 13.82
CA LEU A 24 -10.87 0.53 13.28
C LEU A 24 -10.42 -0.10 11.95
N ARG A 25 -9.80 0.66 11.05
CA ARG A 25 -9.25 0.11 9.79
C ARG A 25 -8.12 -0.88 10.04
N GLU A 26 -7.27 -0.62 11.04
CA GLU A 26 -6.21 -1.57 11.43
C GLU A 26 -6.81 -2.86 11.98
N LYS A 27 -7.89 -2.77 12.77
CA LYS A 27 -8.66 -3.93 13.24
C LYS A 27 -9.36 -4.68 12.11
N GLU A 28 -9.97 -3.98 11.16
CA GLU A 28 -10.61 -4.59 9.97
C GLU A 28 -9.60 -5.27 9.04
N ASN A 29 -8.39 -4.73 8.94
CA ASN A 29 -7.29 -5.37 8.21
C ASN A 29 -6.79 -6.66 8.87
N GLY A 30 -7.41 -7.07 9.98
CA GLY A 30 -7.08 -8.28 10.71
C GLY A 30 -5.83 -8.14 11.54
N GLY A 31 -5.72 -9.00 12.55
CA GLY A 31 -4.52 -9.07 13.39
C GLY A 31 -3.26 -9.38 12.57
N PHE A 32 -2.08 -9.23 13.18
CA PHE A 32 -0.81 -9.57 12.51
C PHE A 32 -0.85 -10.98 11.90
N SER A 33 -1.44 -11.96 12.59
CA SER A 33 -1.58 -13.35 12.09
C SER A 33 -2.37 -13.41 10.78
N GLU A 34 -3.54 -12.78 10.71
CA GLU A 34 -4.37 -12.79 9.49
C GLU A 34 -3.68 -12.05 8.34
N ARG A 35 -2.98 -10.96 8.63
CA ARG A 35 -2.16 -10.25 7.63
C ARG A 35 -1.03 -11.14 7.10
N ALA A 36 -0.34 -11.86 7.98
CA ALA A 36 0.73 -12.78 7.61
C ALA A 36 0.20 -13.97 6.79
N GLU A 37 -0.92 -14.56 7.20
CA GLU A 37 -1.58 -15.65 6.46
C GLU A 37 -2.00 -15.21 5.06
N ARG A 38 -2.62 -14.02 4.92
CA ARG A 38 -2.97 -13.47 3.60
C ARG A 38 -1.74 -13.23 2.72
N ALA A 39 -0.64 -12.74 3.30
CA ALA A 39 0.60 -12.55 2.57
C ALA A 39 1.20 -13.89 2.11
N LEU A 40 1.21 -14.90 2.96
CA LEU A 40 1.68 -16.24 2.62
C LEU A 40 0.82 -16.90 1.53
N ALA A 41 -0.50 -16.68 1.55
CA ALA A 41 -1.43 -17.26 0.58
C ALA A 41 -1.19 -16.81 -0.87
N VAL A 42 -0.45 -15.71 -1.10
CA VAL A 42 -0.11 -15.22 -2.45
C VAL A 42 1.33 -15.53 -2.88
N VAL A 43 2.18 -16.01 -1.97
CA VAL A 43 3.57 -16.38 -2.30
C VAL A 43 3.56 -17.51 -3.33
N GLY A 44 4.38 -17.36 -4.38
CA GLY A 44 4.50 -18.35 -5.46
C GLY A 44 3.34 -18.38 -6.45
N ARG A 45 2.25 -17.63 -6.22
CA ARG A 45 1.11 -17.55 -7.14
C ARG A 45 1.41 -16.75 -8.40
N PHE A 46 2.34 -15.80 -8.31
CA PHE A 46 2.69 -14.90 -9.41
C PHE A 46 4.15 -15.10 -9.77
N ALA A 47 4.39 -15.85 -10.84
CA ALA A 47 5.72 -16.04 -11.42
C ALA A 47 5.67 -15.60 -12.87
N SER A 48 6.44 -14.57 -13.23
CA SER A 48 6.61 -14.15 -14.62
C SER A 48 7.50 -15.11 -15.43
N GLY A 49 8.23 -16.00 -14.74
CA GLY A 49 9.28 -16.85 -15.33
C GLY A 49 10.57 -16.11 -15.66
N LEU A 50 10.60 -14.79 -15.47
CA LEU A 50 11.74 -13.93 -15.74
C LEU A 50 12.59 -13.78 -14.47
N THR A 51 13.89 -13.98 -14.60
CA THR A 51 14.84 -13.96 -13.47
C THR A 51 15.57 -12.62 -13.30
N ASP A 52 15.41 -11.71 -14.26
CA ASP A 52 16.17 -10.45 -14.39
C ASP A 52 15.31 -9.20 -14.10
N VAL A 53 14.00 -9.35 -13.85
CA VAL A 53 13.07 -8.23 -13.64
C VAL A 53 13.51 -7.33 -12.49
N SER A 54 14.07 -7.92 -11.44
CA SER A 54 14.57 -7.18 -10.28
C SER A 54 15.94 -6.56 -10.49
N GLN A 55 16.56 -6.68 -11.66
CA GLN A 55 17.84 -6.05 -12.00
C GLN A 55 17.64 -5.04 -13.13
N GLU A 56 16.77 -5.39 -14.08
CA GLU A 56 16.50 -4.67 -15.31
C GLU A 56 15.17 -3.89 -15.23
N HIS A 57 14.77 -3.45 -14.04
CA HIS A 57 13.45 -2.88 -13.78
C HIS A 57 13.15 -1.69 -14.70
N ASP A 58 14.11 -0.77 -14.89
CA ASP A 58 13.93 0.40 -15.75
C ASP A 58 13.70 0.02 -17.22
N ARG A 59 14.38 -1.03 -17.70
CA ARG A 59 14.18 -1.58 -19.04
C ARG A 59 12.78 -2.15 -19.21
N TYR A 60 12.29 -2.90 -18.22
CA TYR A 60 10.92 -3.44 -18.22
C TYR A 60 9.86 -2.33 -18.10
N LEU A 61 10.12 -1.28 -17.32
CA LEU A 61 9.25 -0.11 -17.22
C LEU A 61 9.14 0.61 -18.56
N ALA A 62 10.27 0.89 -19.23
CA ALA A 62 10.29 1.52 -20.55
C ALA A 62 9.56 0.70 -21.62
N MET A 63 9.72 -0.64 -21.62
CA MET A 63 8.99 -1.53 -22.54
C MET A 63 7.46 -1.49 -22.29
N GLY A 64 7.03 -1.33 -21.04
CA GLY A 64 5.61 -1.20 -20.68
C GLY A 64 5.00 0.11 -21.21
N GLU A 65 5.74 1.21 -21.15
CA GLU A 65 5.32 2.50 -21.72
C GLU A 65 5.15 2.42 -23.25
N ASP A 66 6.03 1.70 -23.94
CA ASP A 66 5.96 1.45 -25.39
C ASP A 66 4.77 0.58 -25.85
N HIS A 67 4.19 -0.23 -24.95
CA HIS A 67 2.95 -0.98 -25.22
C HIS A 67 1.69 -0.13 -24.99
N LEU A 68 1.72 0.80 -24.04
CA LEU A 68 0.62 1.75 -23.82
C LEU A 68 0.56 2.84 -24.91
N GLY A 69 1.70 3.20 -25.49
CA GLY A 69 1.78 4.14 -26.62
C GLY A 69 1.23 3.61 -27.96
N ARG A 70 1.11 2.28 -28.12
CA ARG A 70 0.58 1.63 -29.33
C ARG A 70 -0.94 1.42 -29.32
N LEU A 71 -1.60 1.73 -28.20
CA LEU A 71 -3.05 1.63 -28.01
C LEU A 71 -3.74 3.00 -28.01
N ARG A 72 -3.04 4.08 -28.39
CA ARG A 72 -3.57 5.44 -28.56
C ARG A 72 -3.57 5.87 -30.01
#